data_AF-A0A848TVZ0-F1
#
_entry.id   AF-A0A848TVZ0-F1
#
_cell.length_a   1.000
_cell.length_b   1.000
_cell.length_c   1.000
_cell.angle_alpha   90.00
_cell.angle_beta   90.00
_cell.angle_gamma   90.00
#
_symmetry.space_group_name_H-M   'P 1'
#
loop_
_entity.id
_entity.type
_entity.pdbx_description
1 polymer ?
#
loop_
_entity_poly.entity_id
_entity_poly.type
_entity_poly.pdbx_seq_one_letter_code
_entity_poly.pdbx_strand_id
1 'polypeptide(L)' 'IWGNDDFFNARSMDVFITKLRKKLKNDPEVKILNVRGYGYKLIC' A
#
# COMPACT_ATOMS: atom_id res chain seq x y z
N ILE A 1 -13.41 6.97 1.08
CA ILE A 1 -13.58 5.75 0.25
C ILE A 1 -13.51 4.49 1.11
N TRP A 2 -12.70 4.41 2.17
CA TRP A 2 -12.76 3.31 3.13
C TRP A 2 -13.23 3.88 4.48
N GLY A 3 -14.51 3.70 4.78
CA GLY A 3 -15.19 4.31 5.91
C GLY A 3 -15.19 3.49 7.20
N ASN A 4 -14.49 2.35 7.24
CA ASN A 4 -14.36 1.52 8.44
C ASN A 4 -12.92 1.01 8.56
N ASP A 5 -12.18 1.51 9.56
CA ASP A 5 -10.88 1.03 10.03
C ASP A 5 -11.00 -0.35 10.70
N ASP A 6 -11.69 -1.29 10.05
CA ASP A 6 -11.73 -2.66 10.50
C ASP A 6 -10.33 -3.25 10.39
N PHE A 7 -9.82 -3.79 11.51
CA PHE A 7 -8.51 -4.44 11.62
C PHE A 7 -8.27 -5.52 10.54
N PHE A 8 -9.35 -6.07 9.99
CA PHE A 8 -9.36 -6.99 8.85
C PHE A 8 -8.92 -6.35 7.53
N ASN A 9 -9.25 -5.08 7.30
CA ASN A 9 -8.83 -4.33 6.12
C ASN A 9 -7.32 -4.06 6.15
N ALA A 10 -6.72 -3.86 7.33
CA ALA A 10 -5.27 -3.66 7.46
C ALA A 10 -4.47 -4.90 7.02
N ARG A 11 -4.87 -6.10 7.47
CA ARG A 11 -4.19 -7.36 7.07
C ARG A 11 -4.38 -7.67 5.58
N SER A 12 -5.53 -7.31 5.02
CA SER A 12 -5.79 -7.42 3.58
C SER A 12 -4.97 -6.42 2.76
N MET A 13 -4.80 -5.20 3.28
CA MET A 13 -4.02 -4.12 2.64
C MET A 13 -2.57 -4.56 2.40
N ASP A 14 -1.93 -5.20 3.37
CA ASP A 14 -0.53 -5.63 3.24
C ASP A 14 -0.32 -6.62 2.08
N VAL A 15 -1.27 -7.53 1.86
CA VAL A 15 -1.27 -8.47 0.74
C VAL A 15 -1.43 -7.73 -0.60
N PHE A 16 -2.36 -6.77 -0.66
CA PHE A 16 -2.56 -5.94 -1.85
C PHE A 16 -1.33 -5.09 -2.17
N ILE A 17 -0.74 -4.42 -1.17
CA ILE A 17 0.49 -3.65 -1.33
C ILE A 17 1.65 -4.54 -1.80
N THR A 18 1.76 -5.76 -1.28
CA THR A 18 2.78 -6.72 -1.73
C THR A 18 2.59 -7.13 -3.20
N LYS A 19 1.35 -7.41 -3.62
CA LYS A 19 1.03 -7.72 -5.03
C LYS A 19 1.27 -6.51 -5.94
N LEU A 20 0.92 -5.32 -5.49
CA LEU A 20 1.11 -4.06 -6.20
C LEU A 20 2.61 -3.76 -6.39
N ARG A 21 3.43 -3.91 -5.35
CA ARG A 21 4.89 -3.80 -5.43
C ARG A 21 5.51 -4.76 -6.44
N LYS A 22 5.01 -6.00 -6.53
CA LYS A 22 5.50 -6.97 -7.53
C LYS A 22 5.22 -6.52 -8.96
N LYS A 23 4.04 -5.94 -9.22
CA LYS A 23 3.68 -5.41 -10.54
C LYS A 23 4.50 -4.16 -10.90
N LEU A 24 4.70 -3.28 -9.93
CA LEU A 24 5.47 -2.04 -10.08
C LEU A 24 6.98 -2.25 -10.02
N LYS A 25 7.47 -3.49 -9.84
CA LYS A 25 8.91 -3.79 -9.75
C LYS A 25 9.68 -3.38 -11.02
N ASN A 26 9.00 -3.35 -12.17
CA ASN A 26 9.59 -2.95 -13.43
C ASN A 26 9.76 -1.43 -13.57
N ASP A 27 9.08 -0.63 -12.74
CA ASP A 27 9.17 0.82 -12.71
C ASP A 27 9.93 1.29 -11.45
N PRO A 28 11.22 1.63 -11.57
CA PRO A 28 12.03 2.06 -10.42
C PRO A 28 11.63 3.46 -9.88
N GLU A 29 10.90 4.24 -10.67
CA GLU A 29 10.32 5.53 -10.28
C GLU A 29 9.20 5.33 -9.25
N VAL A 30 8.42 4.26 -9.36
CA VAL A 30 7.27 4.04 -8.48
C VAL A 30 7.67 3.35 -7.18
N LYS A 31 7.66 4.11 -6.09
CA LYS A 31 7.94 3.64 -4.72
C LYS A 31 6.72 3.81 -3.81
N ILE A 32 6.40 2.75 -3.10
CA ILE A 32 5.34 2.77 -2.07
C ILE A 32 6.00 2.96 -0.70
N LEU A 33 5.84 4.13 -0.10
CA LEU A 33 6.32 4.46 1.24
C LEU A 33 5.25 4.13 2.29
N ASN A 34 5.64 3.54 3.41
CA ASN A 34 4.75 3.36 4.55
C ASN A 34 4.89 4.56 5.49
N VAL A 35 3.84 5.36 5.63
CA VAL A 35 3.75 6.52 6.51
C VAL A 35 2.98 6.12 7.76
N ARG A 36 3.72 5.93 8.86
CA ARG A 36 3.17 5.52 10.14
C ARG A 36 2.11 6.51 10.63
N GLY A 37 0.90 6.03 10.92
CA GLY A 37 -0.23 6.85 11.37
C GLY A 37 -1.08 7.46 10.25
N TYR A 38 -0.69 7.31 8.97
CA TYR A 38 -1.42 7.84 7.82
C TYR A 38 -1.69 6.80 6.72
N GLY A 39 -0.88 5.73 6.64
CA GLY A 39 -1.06 4.65 5.65
C GLY A 39 0.06 4.62 4.62
N TYR A 40 -0.28 4.35 3.35
CA TYR A 40 0.69 4.16 2.27
C TYR A 40 0.71 5.36 1.32
N LYS A 41 1.89 5.86 0.99
CA LYS A 41 2.10 6.92 0.00
C LYS A 41 2.75 6.36 -1.25
N LEU A 42 2.16 6.62 -2.42
CA LEU A 42 2.80 6.36 -3.70
C LEU A 42 3.65 7.57 -4.09
N ILE A 43 4.88 7.31 -4.50
CA ILE A 43 5.81 8.29 -5.04
C ILE A 43 6.21 7.77 -6.42
N CYS A 44 6.15 8.62 -7.43
CA CYS A 44 6.62 8.38 -8.79
C CYS A 44 7.74 9.37 -9.09
#